data_AF-A0A7Y5RQV7-F1
#
_entry.id   AF-A0A7Y5RQV7-F1
#
_cell.length_a   1.000
_cell.length_b   1.000
_cell.length_c   1.000
_cell.angle_alpha   90.00
_cell.angle_beta   90.00
_cell.angle_gamma   90.00
#
_symmetry.space_group_name_H-M   'P 1'
#
loop_
_entity.id
_entity.type
_entity.pdbx_description
1 polymer ?
#
loop_
_entity_poly.entity_id
_entity_poly.type
_entity_poly.pdbx_seq_one_letter_code
_entity_poly.pdbx_strand_id
1 'polypeptide(L)'
;RYRERLLRLGLARTADQWKTLRELLENTSPEDVTPVDLIGIMEVLGNDAGEPWHKALLAFRPDHIDRSGVSGAERYADFLIHNGSAAGRVNEVLELLNRARKLTPARAATIDEKIESLADAAQLLEQAKRRYAEGERSEGVVVALAREALGLGQKARALALLAMLITGEEAVTAPETGAQAITLALELKDAETAALVVAASRKRWPESATIWKLEAITLLAAGNRGEAVAVLNAYLAKYPGDADAREILAANDEE
;
A
#
# COMPACT_ATOMS: atom_id res chain seq x y z
N ARG A 1 14.42 -23.61 -17.22
CA ARG A 1 15.45 -22.82 -17.92
C ARG A 1 16.29 -21.89 -17.01
N TYR A 2 15.74 -20.96 -16.20
CA TYR A 2 16.58 -20.21 -15.22
C TYR A 2 16.74 -20.91 -13.87
N ARG A 3 15.71 -21.68 -13.44
CA ARG A 3 15.86 -22.76 -12.44
C ARG A 3 17.04 -23.66 -12.78
N GLU A 4 17.19 -24.05 -14.06
CA GLU A 4 18.35 -24.81 -14.56
C GLU A 4 19.67 -24.03 -14.55
N ARG A 5 19.63 -22.68 -14.69
CA ARG A 5 20.83 -21.83 -14.66
C ARG A 5 21.36 -21.63 -13.25
N LEU A 6 20.48 -21.44 -12.27
CA LEU A 6 20.84 -21.38 -10.84
C LEU A 6 21.19 -22.77 -10.28
N LEU A 7 20.55 -23.84 -10.78
CA LEU A 7 20.99 -25.22 -10.57
C LEU A 7 22.42 -25.46 -11.13
N ARG A 8 22.74 -24.90 -12.30
CA ARG A 8 24.09 -24.96 -12.91
C ARG A 8 25.12 -24.12 -12.14
N LEU A 9 24.72 -22.99 -11.55
CA LEU A 9 25.58 -22.14 -10.69
C LEU A 9 25.72 -22.69 -9.26
N GLY A 10 24.98 -23.74 -8.90
CA GLY A 10 25.12 -24.45 -7.62
C GLY A 10 24.42 -23.79 -6.42
N LEU A 11 23.62 -22.75 -6.63
CA LEU A 11 23.11 -21.88 -5.56
C LEU A 11 21.85 -22.41 -4.84
N ALA A 12 21.04 -23.25 -5.49
CA ALA A 12 19.94 -23.99 -4.84
C ALA A 12 19.50 -25.19 -5.71
N ARG A 13 19.51 -26.40 -5.14
CA ARG A 13 19.21 -27.68 -5.83
C ARG A 13 17.91 -28.35 -5.43
N THR A 14 17.36 -28.04 -4.26
CA THR A 14 16.09 -28.59 -3.74
C THR A 14 15.06 -27.49 -3.47
N ALA A 15 13.78 -27.87 -3.35
CA ALA A 15 12.71 -26.94 -2.97
C ALA A 15 12.96 -26.31 -1.58
N ASP A 16 13.51 -27.08 -0.64
CA ASP A 16 13.91 -26.57 0.68
C ASP A 16 15.05 -25.55 0.59
N GLN A 17 16.07 -25.79 -0.25
CA GLN A 17 17.14 -24.81 -0.47
C GLN A 17 16.63 -23.50 -1.09
N TRP A 18 15.58 -23.59 -1.90
CA TRP A 18 14.90 -22.42 -2.45
C TRP A 18 14.11 -21.64 -1.38
N LYS A 19 13.46 -22.34 -0.45
CA LYS A 19 12.80 -21.73 0.70
C LYS A 19 13.82 -21.03 1.61
N THR A 20 14.92 -21.71 1.94
CA THR A 20 16.02 -21.13 2.73
C THR A 20 16.68 -19.95 2.03
N LEU A 21 16.88 -20.00 0.71
CA LEU A 21 17.43 -18.88 -0.06
C LEU A 21 16.48 -17.67 -0.03
N ARG A 22 15.17 -17.90 -0.19
CA ARG A 22 14.16 -16.85 -0.07
C ARG A 22 14.16 -16.23 1.32
N GLU A 23 14.10 -17.05 2.37
CA GLU A 23 14.16 -16.59 3.77
C GLU A 23 15.44 -15.81 4.07
N LEU A 24 16.59 -16.25 3.53
CA LEU A 24 17.86 -15.55 3.70
C LEU A 24 17.86 -14.19 2.99
N LEU A 25 17.34 -14.13 1.77
CA LEU A 25 17.24 -12.91 0.99
C LEU A 25 16.20 -11.93 1.56
N GLU A 26 15.09 -12.41 2.13
CA GLU A 26 14.12 -11.57 2.84
C GLU A 26 14.72 -10.89 4.09
N ASN A 27 15.76 -11.50 4.69
CA ASN A 27 16.47 -10.97 5.85
C ASN A 27 17.79 -10.24 5.50
N THR A 28 18.12 -10.08 4.21
CA THR A 28 19.32 -9.38 3.76
C THR A 28 18.96 -7.96 3.34
N SER A 29 19.76 -6.94 3.69
CA SER A 29 19.52 -5.59 3.17
C SER A 29 19.94 -5.51 1.69
N PRO A 30 19.19 -4.81 0.82
CA PRO A 30 19.63 -4.54 -0.55
C PRO A 30 20.98 -3.81 -0.65
N GLU A 31 21.38 -3.10 0.41
CA GLU A 31 22.64 -2.38 0.51
C GLU A 31 23.84 -3.30 0.74
N ASP A 32 23.61 -4.52 1.26
CA ASP A 32 24.65 -5.49 1.59
C ASP A 32 24.97 -6.45 0.44
N VAL A 33 24.31 -6.26 -0.71
CA VAL A 33 24.35 -7.18 -1.84
C VAL A 33 25.08 -6.55 -3.02
N THR A 34 25.91 -7.35 -3.70
CA THR A 34 26.61 -6.82 -4.86
C THR A 34 25.62 -6.46 -5.96
N PRO A 35 25.92 -5.42 -6.75
CA PRO A 35 24.98 -4.97 -7.76
C PRO A 35 24.66 -6.00 -8.88
N VAL A 36 25.56 -6.96 -9.10
CA VAL A 36 25.34 -8.08 -10.04
C VAL A 36 24.34 -9.09 -9.48
N ASP A 37 24.34 -9.28 -8.16
CA ASP A 37 23.45 -10.21 -7.48
C ASP A 37 22.02 -9.67 -7.35
N LEU A 38 21.83 -8.33 -7.32
CA LEU A 38 20.51 -7.67 -7.25
C LEU A 38 19.56 -8.11 -8.37
N ILE A 39 20.05 -8.22 -9.61
CA ILE A 39 19.23 -8.68 -10.75
C ILE A 39 18.81 -10.15 -10.53
N GLY A 40 19.74 -10.99 -10.07
CA GLY A 40 19.47 -12.40 -9.78
C GLY A 40 18.46 -12.58 -8.64
N ILE A 41 18.56 -11.76 -7.60
CA ILE A 41 17.69 -11.78 -6.42
C ILE A 41 16.28 -11.32 -6.78
N MET A 42 16.12 -10.27 -7.58
CA MET A 42 14.79 -9.82 -8.00
C MET A 42 14.09 -10.79 -8.97
N GLU A 43 14.85 -11.54 -9.77
CA GLU A 43 14.30 -12.66 -10.55
C GLU A 43 13.83 -13.83 -9.67
N VAL A 44 14.28 -13.90 -8.40
CA VAL A 44 13.99 -14.96 -7.42
C VAL A 44 12.88 -14.58 -6.44
N LEU A 45 12.98 -13.41 -5.82
CA LEU A 45 11.99 -12.91 -4.85
C LEU A 45 10.71 -12.46 -5.56
N GLY A 46 10.84 -12.01 -6.81
CA GLY A 46 9.80 -11.33 -7.55
C GLY A 46 10.19 -9.88 -7.77
N ASN A 47 9.85 -9.36 -8.94
CA ASN A 47 10.05 -7.96 -9.28
C ASN A 47 8.86 -7.11 -8.81
N ASP A 48 8.56 -7.18 -7.52
CA ASP A 48 7.54 -6.32 -6.93
C ASP A 48 8.12 -4.91 -6.81
N ALA A 49 7.47 -3.97 -7.48
CA ALA A 49 7.88 -2.58 -7.53
C ALA A 49 7.74 -1.85 -6.18
N GLY A 50 6.98 -2.42 -5.22
CA GLY A 50 6.88 -1.87 -3.87
C GLY A 50 8.05 -2.19 -2.95
N GLU A 51 8.85 -3.21 -3.30
CA GLU A 51 9.89 -3.73 -2.42
C GLU A 51 11.16 -2.84 -2.40
N PRO A 52 11.88 -2.77 -1.27
CA PRO A 52 13.17 -2.06 -1.18
C PRO A 52 14.17 -2.48 -2.27
N TRP A 53 14.12 -3.76 -2.66
CA TRP A 53 14.92 -4.35 -3.74
C TRP A 53 14.73 -3.63 -5.09
N HIS A 54 13.50 -3.22 -5.42
CA HIS A 54 13.21 -2.57 -6.69
C HIS A 54 13.82 -1.17 -6.76
N LYS A 55 13.77 -0.42 -5.66
CA LYS A 55 14.44 0.88 -5.55
C LYS A 55 15.96 0.73 -5.66
N ALA A 56 16.54 -0.27 -4.98
CA ALA A 56 17.97 -0.55 -5.06
C ALA A 56 18.41 -0.92 -6.49
N LEU A 57 17.61 -1.73 -7.20
CA LEU A 57 17.84 -2.04 -8.61
C LEU A 57 17.77 -0.78 -9.47
N LEU A 58 16.79 0.10 -9.26
CA LEU A 58 16.72 1.35 -10.03
C LEU A 58 17.88 2.29 -9.72
N ALA A 59 18.38 2.33 -8.48
CA ALA A 59 19.57 3.11 -8.16
C ALA A 59 20.81 2.60 -8.91
N PHE A 60 20.94 1.27 -9.05
CA PHE A 60 22.10 0.65 -9.67
C PHE A 60 22.02 0.46 -11.20
N ARG A 61 20.90 -0.08 -11.69
CA ARG A 61 20.61 -0.34 -13.10
C ARG A 61 19.33 0.37 -13.50
N PRO A 62 19.40 1.69 -13.62
CA PRO A 62 18.21 2.46 -13.95
C PRO A 62 17.79 2.31 -15.43
N ASP A 63 18.58 1.61 -16.24
CA ASP A 63 18.31 1.16 -17.61
C ASP A 63 17.67 -0.24 -17.66
N HIS A 64 17.36 -0.87 -16.51
CA HIS A 64 16.84 -2.22 -16.47
C HIS A 64 15.51 -2.36 -17.22
N ILE A 65 15.45 -3.35 -18.11
CA ILE A 65 14.26 -3.79 -18.84
C ILE A 65 14.08 -5.28 -18.57
N ASP A 66 12.87 -5.65 -18.16
CA ASP A 66 12.57 -7.05 -17.88
C ASP A 66 12.27 -7.85 -19.15
N ARG A 67 11.99 -9.15 -18.98
CA ARG A 67 11.71 -10.06 -20.10
C ARG A 67 10.40 -9.76 -20.83
N SER A 68 9.49 -9.00 -20.22
CA SER A 68 8.25 -8.54 -20.84
C SER A 68 8.44 -7.26 -21.66
N GLY A 69 9.66 -6.70 -21.68
CA GLY A 69 9.96 -5.45 -22.38
C GLY A 69 9.49 -4.22 -21.61
N VAL A 70 9.18 -4.35 -20.32
CA VAL A 70 8.79 -3.25 -19.43
C VAL A 70 10.02 -2.81 -18.65
N SER A 71 10.28 -1.50 -18.62
CA SER A 71 11.39 -0.97 -17.84
C SER A 71 11.09 -1.03 -16.34
N GLY A 72 12.12 -1.19 -15.50
CA GLY A 72 11.96 -1.07 -14.05
C GLY A 72 11.36 0.28 -13.67
N ALA A 73 11.75 1.36 -14.35
CA ALA A 73 11.20 2.69 -14.11
C ALA A 73 9.69 2.74 -14.36
N GLU A 74 9.19 2.08 -15.41
CA GLU A 74 7.75 1.96 -15.67
C GLU A 74 7.05 1.19 -14.56
N ARG A 75 7.61 0.07 -14.11
CA ARG A 75 7.03 -0.73 -13.01
C ARG A 75 6.93 0.06 -11.72
N TYR A 76 7.98 0.83 -11.40
CA TYR A 76 7.98 1.66 -10.20
C TYR A 76 6.99 2.82 -10.29
N ALA A 77 6.91 3.48 -11.45
CA ALA A 77 5.87 4.48 -11.69
C ALA A 77 4.47 3.89 -11.54
N ASP A 78 4.22 2.71 -12.12
CA ASP A 78 2.93 2.01 -12.00
C ASP A 78 2.61 1.70 -10.54
N PHE A 79 3.56 1.21 -9.76
CA PHE A 79 3.36 0.97 -8.33
C PHE A 79 2.95 2.25 -7.59
N LEU A 80 3.63 3.37 -7.82
CA LEU A 80 3.31 4.65 -7.19
C LEU A 80 1.94 5.19 -7.61
N ILE A 81 1.52 4.94 -8.85
CA ILE A 81 0.19 5.29 -9.33
C ILE A 81 -0.87 4.43 -8.64
N HIS A 82 -0.71 3.11 -8.64
CA HIS A 82 -1.71 2.17 -8.13
C HIS A 82 -1.85 2.22 -6.60
N ASN A 83 -0.76 2.47 -5.87
CA ASN A 83 -0.82 2.57 -4.41
C ASN A 83 -1.26 3.96 -3.91
N GLY A 84 -1.61 4.88 -4.80
CA GLY A 84 -2.06 6.23 -4.48
C GLY A 84 -0.96 7.22 -4.06
N SER A 85 0.31 6.83 -4.11
CA SER A 85 1.44 7.70 -3.74
C SER A 85 1.77 8.74 -4.80
N ALA A 86 1.31 8.56 -6.04
CA ALA A 86 1.59 9.46 -7.15
C ALA A 86 1.13 10.91 -6.89
N ALA A 87 0.03 11.10 -6.15
CA ALA A 87 -0.50 12.44 -5.84
C ALA A 87 0.52 13.34 -5.12
N GLY A 88 1.32 12.77 -4.21
CA GLY A 88 2.39 13.50 -3.52
C GLY A 88 3.75 13.47 -4.23
N ARG A 89 3.88 12.67 -5.30
CA ARG A 89 5.17 12.34 -5.94
C ARG A 89 5.12 12.50 -7.46
N VAL A 90 4.27 13.41 -7.96
CA VAL A 90 4.00 13.61 -9.38
C VAL A 90 5.30 13.78 -10.19
N ASN A 91 6.22 14.63 -9.72
CA ASN A 91 7.48 14.88 -10.42
C ASN A 91 8.35 13.62 -10.55
N GLU A 92 8.43 12.83 -9.47
CA GLU A 92 9.18 11.58 -9.49
C GLU A 92 8.55 10.57 -10.46
N VAL A 93 7.23 10.43 -10.44
CA VAL A 93 6.51 9.54 -11.36
C VAL A 93 6.70 9.99 -12.81
N LEU A 94 6.66 11.30 -13.08
CA LEU A 94 6.95 11.85 -14.41
C LEU A 94 8.39 11.58 -14.86
N GLU A 95 9.36 11.70 -13.98
CA GLU A 95 10.77 11.37 -14.29
C GLU A 95 10.93 9.89 -14.64
N LEU A 96 10.31 9.00 -13.87
CA LEU A 96 10.30 7.55 -14.10
C LEU A 96 9.64 7.20 -15.44
N LEU A 97 8.47 7.77 -15.75
CA LEU A 97 7.77 7.54 -17.01
C LEU A 97 8.54 8.11 -18.21
N ASN A 98 9.10 9.32 -18.10
CA ASN A 98 9.94 9.88 -19.16
C ASN A 98 11.20 9.04 -19.42
N ARG A 99 11.76 8.45 -18.36
CA ARG A 99 12.87 7.50 -18.49
C ARG A 99 12.44 6.21 -19.17
N ALA A 100 11.33 5.62 -18.73
CA ALA A 100 10.75 4.44 -19.34
C ALA A 100 10.49 4.66 -20.84
N ARG A 101 9.92 5.81 -21.21
CA ARG A 101 9.65 6.18 -22.61
C ARG A 101 10.91 6.14 -23.49
N LYS A 102 12.04 6.58 -22.95
CA LYS A 102 13.34 6.55 -23.65
C LYS A 102 13.90 5.12 -23.77
N LEU A 103 13.73 4.30 -22.73
CA LEU A 103 14.27 2.94 -22.66
C LEU A 103 13.46 1.94 -23.47
N THR A 104 12.14 2.11 -23.54
CA THR A 104 11.23 1.19 -24.22
C THR A 104 10.37 1.93 -25.26
N PRO A 105 10.95 2.38 -26.40
CA PRO A 105 10.21 3.16 -27.42
C PRO A 105 8.96 2.46 -27.97
N ALA A 106 8.95 1.12 -28.02
CA ALA A 106 7.79 0.34 -28.44
C ALA A 106 6.57 0.50 -27.51
N ARG A 107 6.76 1.01 -26.28
CA ARG A 107 5.72 1.28 -25.29
C ARG A 107 5.43 2.76 -25.12
N ALA A 108 6.03 3.64 -25.94
CA ALA A 108 5.92 5.08 -25.77
C ALA A 108 4.47 5.58 -25.71
N ALA A 109 3.58 5.07 -26.58
CA ALA A 109 2.16 5.44 -26.57
C ALA A 109 1.48 5.13 -25.22
N THR A 110 1.65 3.93 -24.68
CA THR A 110 1.11 3.55 -23.36
C THR A 110 1.70 4.40 -22.23
N ILE A 111 2.96 4.81 -22.36
CA ILE A 111 3.62 5.66 -21.36
C ILE A 111 3.12 7.10 -21.46
N ASP A 112 2.89 7.60 -22.68
CA ASP A 112 2.33 8.94 -22.91
C ASP A 112 0.90 9.04 -22.36
N GLU A 113 0.07 7.99 -22.51
CA GLU A 113 -1.26 7.90 -21.87
C GLU A 113 -1.17 8.00 -20.33
N LYS A 114 -0.19 7.33 -19.72
CA LYS A 114 0.05 7.42 -18.26
C LYS A 114 0.48 8.83 -17.83
N ILE A 115 1.31 9.49 -18.64
CA ILE A 115 1.76 10.87 -18.39
C ILE A 115 0.57 11.84 -18.46
N GLU A 116 -0.29 11.68 -19.47
CA GLU A 116 -1.51 12.50 -19.63
C GLU A 116 -2.46 12.31 -18.46
N SER A 117 -2.77 11.06 -18.09
CA SER A 117 -3.61 10.75 -16.94
C SER A 117 -3.05 11.31 -15.62
N LEU A 118 -1.73 11.28 -15.44
CA LEU A 118 -1.08 11.86 -14.27
C LEU A 118 -1.18 13.39 -14.26
N ALA A 119 -1.06 14.04 -15.42
CA ALA A 119 -1.23 15.49 -15.54
C ALA A 119 -2.66 15.92 -15.17
N ASP A 120 -3.67 15.20 -15.65
CA ASP A 120 -5.07 15.43 -15.29
C ASP A 120 -5.29 15.25 -13.78
N ALA A 121 -4.77 14.17 -13.20
CA ALA A 121 -4.86 13.92 -11.77
C ALA A 121 -4.17 15.02 -10.93
N ALA A 122 -3.01 15.50 -11.37
CA ALA A 122 -2.29 16.60 -10.73
C ALA A 122 -3.10 17.91 -10.80
N GLN A 123 -3.73 18.21 -11.94
CA GLN A 123 -4.60 19.37 -12.07
C GLN A 123 -5.82 19.29 -11.14
N LEU A 124 -6.44 18.12 -11.03
CA LEU A 124 -7.56 17.89 -10.10
C LEU A 124 -7.12 18.06 -8.65
N LEU A 125 -5.92 17.60 -8.28
CA LEU A 125 -5.36 17.81 -6.95
C LEU A 125 -5.13 19.30 -6.66
N GLU A 126 -4.58 20.06 -7.61
CA GLU A 126 -4.41 21.51 -7.45
C GLU A 126 -5.74 22.25 -7.30
N GLN A 127 -6.78 21.82 -8.02
CA GLN A 127 -8.13 22.36 -7.82
C GLN A 127 -8.68 22.01 -6.44
N ALA A 128 -8.48 20.76 -5.98
CA ALA A 128 -8.91 20.34 -4.64
C ALA A 128 -8.21 21.16 -3.55
N LYS A 129 -6.90 21.44 -3.68
CA LYS A 129 -6.16 22.31 -2.74
C LYS A 129 -6.75 23.71 -2.65
N ARG A 130 -7.10 24.32 -3.79
CA ARG A 130 -7.72 25.65 -3.83
C ARG A 130 -9.09 25.64 -3.14
N ARG A 131 -9.95 24.70 -3.50
CA ARG A 131 -11.28 24.52 -2.89
C ARG A 131 -11.18 24.27 -1.39
N TYR A 132 -10.22 23.48 -0.95
CA TYR A 132 -9.96 23.26 0.48
C TYR A 132 -9.52 24.54 1.19
N ALA A 133 -8.66 25.36 0.57
CA ALA A 133 -8.26 26.66 1.11
C ALA A 133 -9.44 27.66 1.18
N GLU A 134 -10.39 27.55 0.25
CA GLU A 134 -11.64 28.33 0.23
C GLU A 134 -12.70 27.83 1.24
N GLY A 135 -12.42 26.73 1.95
CA GLY A 135 -13.28 26.20 3.02
C GLY A 135 -14.12 24.99 2.64
N GLU A 136 -14.00 24.47 1.41
CA GLU A 136 -14.74 23.28 1.00
C GLU A 136 -14.21 22.02 1.69
N ARG A 137 -15.10 21.16 2.18
CA ARG A 137 -14.77 19.92 2.91
C ARG A 137 -15.39 18.65 2.31
N SER A 138 -15.84 18.74 1.05
CA SER A 138 -16.40 17.60 0.31
C SER A 138 -15.48 16.38 0.33
N GLU A 139 -16.08 15.17 0.37
CA GLU A 139 -15.36 13.89 0.32
C GLU A 139 -14.27 13.89 -0.78
N GLY A 140 -14.61 14.30 -2.01
CA GLY A 140 -13.67 14.32 -3.13
C GLY A 140 -12.47 15.24 -2.89
N VAL A 141 -12.68 16.40 -2.26
CA VAL A 141 -11.60 17.33 -1.92
C VAL A 141 -10.72 16.73 -0.82
N VAL A 142 -11.31 16.30 0.29
CA VAL A 142 -10.56 15.82 1.46
C VAL A 142 -9.78 14.54 1.14
N VAL A 143 -10.38 13.60 0.39
CA VAL A 143 -9.71 12.36 -0.04
C VAL A 143 -8.54 12.66 -0.97
N ALA A 144 -8.65 13.64 -1.88
CA ALA A 144 -7.54 14.02 -2.75
C ALA A 144 -6.35 14.55 -1.94
N LEU A 145 -6.60 15.42 -0.96
CA LEU A 145 -5.55 15.94 -0.07
C LEU A 145 -4.96 14.85 0.84
N ALA A 146 -5.79 13.91 1.32
CA ALA A 146 -5.29 12.79 2.12
C ALA A 146 -4.36 11.87 1.31
N ARG A 147 -4.70 11.59 0.03
CA ARG A 147 -3.84 10.81 -0.88
C ARG A 147 -2.52 11.52 -1.16
N GLU A 148 -2.54 12.84 -1.39
CA GLU A 148 -1.31 13.62 -1.50
C GLU A 148 -0.45 13.50 -0.24
N ALA A 149 -1.06 13.71 0.94
CA ALA A 149 -0.35 13.60 2.21
C ALA A 149 0.28 12.21 2.39
N LEU A 150 -0.43 11.13 2.03
CA LEU A 150 0.13 9.77 2.04
C LEU A 150 1.30 9.62 1.06
N GLY A 151 1.18 10.14 -0.16
CA GLY A 151 2.27 10.15 -1.14
C GLY A 151 3.52 10.89 -0.65
N LEU A 152 3.34 11.93 0.16
CA LEU A 152 4.42 12.67 0.82
C LEU A 152 4.91 12.03 2.13
N GLY A 153 4.36 10.87 2.53
CA GLY A 153 4.68 10.22 3.80
C GLY A 153 4.12 10.93 5.04
N GLN A 154 3.25 11.92 4.86
CA GLN A 154 2.61 12.70 5.93
C GLN A 154 1.39 11.96 6.51
N LYS A 155 1.62 10.75 7.06
CA LYS A 155 0.55 9.87 7.59
C LYS A 155 -0.35 10.57 8.60
N ALA A 156 0.21 11.34 9.53
CA ALA A 156 -0.58 12.06 10.55
C ALA A 156 -1.52 13.11 9.93
N ARG A 157 -1.07 13.82 8.89
CA ARG A 157 -1.91 14.77 8.16
C ARG A 157 -3.01 14.06 7.37
N ALA A 158 -2.69 12.96 6.72
CA ALA A 158 -3.67 12.14 6.02
C ALA A 158 -4.74 11.61 6.99
N LEU A 159 -4.33 11.12 8.16
CA LEU A 159 -5.23 10.68 9.22
C LEU A 159 -6.16 11.82 9.66
N ALA A 160 -5.63 13.01 9.97
CA ALA A 160 -6.45 14.14 10.40
C ALA A 160 -7.53 14.52 9.37
N LEU A 161 -7.18 14.51 8.07
CA LEU A 161 -8.11 14.78 6.98
C LEU A 161 -9.22 13.72 6.89
N LEU A 162 -8.84 12.44 6.88
CA LEU A 162 -9.81 11.35 6.77
C LEU A 162 -10.68 11.22 8.03
N ALA A 163 -10.11 11.39 9.22
CA ALA A 163 -10.84 11.35 10.48
C ALA A 163 -11.92 12.44 10.51
N MET A 164 -11.56 13.69 10.17
CA MET A 164 -12.51 14.80 10.06
C MET A 164 -13.67 14.47 9.11
N LEU A 165 -13.37 13.88 7.96
CA LEU A 165 -14.38 13.50 6.97
C LEU A 165 -15.32 12.40 7.51
N ILE A 166 -14.78 11.38 8.17
CA ILE A 166 -15.55 10.25 8.71
C ILE A 166 -16.42 10.66 9.90
N THR A 167 -15.92 11.55 10.75
CA THR A 167 -16.58 11.93 12.00
C THR A 167 -17.48 13.16 11.82
N GLY A 168 -17.33 13.87 10.71
CA GLY A 168 -18.17 14.99 10.33
C GLY A 168 -19.56 14.56 9.85
N GLU A 169 -20.40 15.56 9.59
CA GLU A 169 -21.78 15.36 9.14
C GLU A 169 -21.87 15.02 7.64
N GLU A 170 -20.84 15.35 6.86
CA GLU A 170 -20.83 15.11 5.42
C GLU A 170 -20.97 13.64 5.07
N ALA A 171 -21.79 13.35 4.05
CA ALA A 171 -22.01 12.00 3.58
C ALA A 171 -20.73 11.43 2.95
N VAL A 172 -20.10 10.49 3.63
CA VAL A 172 -19.02 9.67 3.08
C VAL A 172 -19.65 8.44 2.46
N THR A 173 -19.33 8.19 1.19
CA THR A 173 -20.01 7.15 0.42
C THR A 173 -19.39 5.77 0.59
N ALA A 174 -18.08 5.71 0.87
CA ALA A 174 -17.30 4.47 0.80
C ALA A 174 -16.76 4.01 2.18
N PRO A 175 -17.03 2.78 2.64
CA PRO A 175 -16.45 2.23 3.87
C PRO A 175 -14.93 2.12 3.83
N GLU A 176 -14.32 2.06 2.64
CA GLU A 176 -12.88 2.02 2.42
C GLU A 176 -12.19 3.26 3.00
N THR A 177 -12.83 4.44 2.92
CA THR A 177 -12.32 5.68 3.52
C THR A 177 -12.20 5.56 5.04
N GLY A 178 -13.21 4.95 5.69
CA GLY A 178 -13.18 4.66 7.12
C GLY A 178 -12.11 3.64 7.49
N ALA A 179 -12.02 2.55 6.73
CA ALA A 179 -11.01 1.52 6.93
C ALA A 179 -9.58 2.08 6.81
N GLN A 180 -9.33 2.95 5.83
CA GLN A 180 -8.04 3.61 5.65
C GLN A 180 -7.69 4.52 6.83
N ALA A 181 -8.65 5.31 7.33
CA ALA A 181 -8.45 6.15 8.50
C ALA A 181 -8.13 5.32 9.76
N ILE A 182 -8.86 4.24 10.01
CA ILE A 182 -8.61 3.34 11.16
C ILE A 182 -7.22 2.71 11.06
N THR A 183 -6.86 2.20 9.88
CA THR A 183 -5.54 1.59 9.63
C THR A 183 -4.42 2.59 9.90
N LEU A 184 -4.54 3.82 9.39
CA LEU A 184 -3.54 4.88 9.65
C LEU A 184 -3.44 5.24 11.13
N ALA A 185 -4.55 5.29 11.86
CA ALA A 185 -4.55 5.54 13.30
C ALA A 185 -3.80 4.42 14.05
N LEU A 186 -4.04 3.15 13.70
CA LEU A 186 -3.33 2.01 14.28
C LEU A 186 -1.83 2.04 13.97
N GLU A 187 -1.44 2.33 12.73
CA GLU A 187 -0.03 2.47 12.35
C GLU A 187 0.69 3.58 13.12
N LEU A 188 -0.02 4.68 13.40
CA LEU A 188 0.48 5.80 14.18
C LEU A 188 0.38 5.59 15.70
N LYS A 189 -0.19 4.45 16.14
CA LYS A 189 -0.49 4.14 17.55
C LYS A 189 -1.38 5.19 18.21
N ASP A 190 -2.25 5.82 17.44
CA ASP A 190 -3.24 6.78 17.91
C ASP A 190 -4.55 6.05 18.25
N ALA A 191 -4.59 5.47 19.45
CA ALA A 191 -5.72 4.68 19.92
C ALA A 191 -7.01 5.50 20.06
N GLU A 192 -6.91 6.78 20.42
CA GLU A 192 -8.05 7.67 20.59
C GLU A 192 -8.72 7.95 19.24
N THR A 193 -7.94 8.37 18.25
CA THR A 193 -8.45 8.58 16.89
C THR A 193 -8.97 7.28 16.30
N ALA A 194 -8.29 6.14 16.51
CA ALA A 194 -8.74 4.85 16.02
C ALA A 194 -10.15 4.50 16.56
N ALA A 195 -10.36 4.61 17.88
CA ALA A 195 -11.65 4.32 18.50
C ALA A 195 -12.77 5.26 18.01
N LEU A 196 -12.47 6.56 17.88
CA LEU A 196 -13.42 7.57 17.41
C LEU A 196 -13.85 7.32 15.95
N VAL A 197 -12.90 7.00 15.08
CA VAL A 197 -13.16 6.69 13.67
C VAL A 197 -13.89 5.35 13.52
N VAL A 198 -13.54 4.33 14.33
CA VAL A 198 -14.27 3.05 14.39
C VAL A 198 -15.74 3.31 14.73
N ALA A 199 -16.02 4.03 15.82
CA ALA A 199 -17.40 4.29 16.25
C ALA A 199 -18.23 5.01 15.16
N ALA A 200 -17.65 6.05 14.54
CA ALA A 200 -18.29 6.76 13.43
C ALA A 200 -18.51 5.85 12.21
N SER A 201 -17.52 5.02 11.87
CA SER A 201 -17.60 4.10 10.73
C SER A 201 -18.62 2.97 10.98
N ARG A 202 -18.73 2.43 12.20
CA ARG A 202 -19.71 1.41 12.58
C ARG A 202 -21.13 1.94 12.53
N LYS A 203 -21.35 3.19 12.95
CA LYS A 203 -22.64 3.88 12.82
C LYS A 203 -23.05 4.06 11.35
N ARG A 204 -22.10 4.42 10.49
CA ARG A 204 -22.36 4.74 9.08
C ARG A 204 -22.45 3.50 8.19
N TRP A 205 -21.63 2.47 8.46
CA TRP A 205 -21.58 1.22 7.71
C TRP A 205 -21.67 0.01 8.66
N PRO A 206 -22.84 -0.24 9.26
CA PRO A 206 -23.02 -1.28 10.28
C PRO A 206 -22.80 -2.71 9.74
N GLU A 207 -22.90 -2.92 8.43
CA GLU A 207 -22.71 -4.24 7.80
C GLU A 207 -21.32 -4.43 7.16
N SER A 208 -20.43 -3.42 7.23
CA SER A 208 -19.10 -3.54 6.62
C SER A 208 -18.20 -4.51 7.38
N ALA A 209 -17.96 -5.69 6.81
CA ALA A 209 -17.09 -6.72 7.37
C ALA A 209 -15.69 -6.17 7.75
N THR A 210 -15.11 -5.35 6.87
CA THR A 210 -13.81 -4.71 7.10
C THR A 210 -13.80 -3.83 8.36
N ILE A 211 -14.86 -3.04 8.57
CA ILE A 211 -14.94 -2.15 9.74
C ILE A 211 -15.14 -2.97 11.04
N TRP A 212 -15.90 -4.07 11.01
CA TRP A 212 -16.00 -4.98 12.18
C TRP A 212 -14.64 -5.57 12.55
N LYS A 213 -13.90 -6.06 11.55
CA LYS A 213 -12.57 -6.64 11.80
C LYS A 213 -11.59 -5.59 12.36
N LEU A 214 -11.63 -4.37 11.82
CA LEU A 214 -10.81 -3.26 12.33
C LEU A 214 -11.22 -2.79 13.72
N GLU A 215 -12.51 -2.86 14.09
CA GLU A 215 -12.99 -2.60 15.46
C GLU A 215 -12.34 -3.58 16.45
N ALA A 216 -12.37 -4.88 16.16
CA ALA A 216 -11.71 -5.88 16.98
C ALA A 216 -10.19 -5.63 17.11
N ILE A 217 -9.50 -5.36 15.99
CA ILE A 217 -8.07 -5.04 16.00
C ILE A 217 -7.78 -3.79 16.84
N THR A 218 -8.62 -2.76 16.74
CA THR A 218 -8.49 -1.54 17.54
C THR A 218 -8.65 -1.82 19.03
N LEU A 219 -9.62 -2.65 19.41
CA LEU A 219 -9.81 -3.07 20.80
C LEU A 219 -8.62 -3.87 21.33
N LEU A 220 -8.06 -4.78 20.52
CA LEU A 220 -6.83 -5.50 20.88
C LEU A 220 -5.64 -4.56 21.07
N ALA A 221 -5.45 -3.60 20.16
CA ALA A 221 -4.38 -2.61 20.26
C ALA A 221 -4.51 -1.71 21.51
N ALA A 222 -5.74 -1.47 21.97
CA ALA A 222 -6.03 -0.75 23.22
C ALA A 222 -5.92 -1.63 24.49
N GLY A 223 -5.71 -2.94 24.35
CA GLY A 223 -5.67 -3.88 25.47
C GLY A 223 -7.04 -4.37 25.96
N ASN A 224 -8.13 -4.00 25.26
CA ASN A 224 -9.51 -4.41 25.60
C ASN A 224 -9.83 -5.78 25.01
N ARG A 225 -9.09 -6.81 25.44
CA ARG A 225 -9.15 -8.16 24.86
C ARG A 225 -10.53 -8.80 24.95
N GLY A 226 -11.22 -8.70 26.08
CA GLY A 226 -12.54 -9.30 26.27
C GLY A 226 -13.59 -8.74 25.30
N GLU A 227 -13.58 -7.42 25.06
CA GLU A 227 -14.47 -6.78 24.10
C GLU A 227 -14.09 -7.15 22.66
N ALA A 228 -12.80 -7.22 22.34
CA ALA A 228 -12.33 -7.64 21.04
C ALA A 228 -12.78 -9.07 20.70
N VAL A 229 -12.65 -10.01 21.64
CA VAL A 229 -13.12 -11.39 21.51
C VAL A 229 -14.63 -11.45 21.28
N ALA A 230 -15.41 -10.64 22.01
CA ALA A 230 -16.85 -10.55 21.80
C ALA A 230 -17.21 -10.06 20.39
N VAL A 231 -16.51 -9.02 19.89
CA VAL A 231 -16.69 -8.49 18.53
C VAL A 231 -16.29 -9.52 17.47
N LEU A 232 -15.17 -10.22 17.65
CA LEU A 232 -14.69 -11.28 16.73
C LEU A 232 -15.66 -12.46 16.67
N ASN A 233 -16.21 -12.89 17.81
CA ASN A 233 -17.21 -13.94 17.85
C ASN A 233 -18.49 -13.53 17.09
N ALA A 234 -18.97 -12.30 17.30
CA ALA A 234 -20.12 -11.77 16.58
C ALA A 234 -19.84 -11.60 15.08
N TYR A 235 -18.62 -11.20 14.71
CA TYR A 235 -18.15 -11.12 13.33
C TYR A 235 -18.14 -12.50 12.67
N LEU A 236 -17.51 -13.49 13.28
CA LEU A 236 -17.40 -14.84 12.73
C LEU A 236 -18.74 -15.58 12.67
N ALA A 237 -19.71 -15.22 13.52
CA ALA A 237 -21.09 -15.70 13.39
C ALA A 237 -21.73 -15.23 12.06
N LYS A 238 -21.41 -14.02 11.59
CA LYS A 238 -21.88 -13.48 10.30
C LYS A 238 -20.99 -13.92 9.12
N TYR A 239 -19.69 -14.01 9.34
CA TYR A 239 -18.67 -14.28 8.33
C TYR A 239 -17.83 -15.51 8.70
N PRO A 240 -18.45 -16.72 8.73
CA PRO A 240 -17.81 -17.91 9.27
C PRO A 240 -16.61 -18.39 8.46
N GLY A 241 -16.42 -17.89 7.23
CA GLY A 241 -15.35 -18.25 6.30
C GLY A 241 -14.04 -17.48 6.46
N ASP A 242 -14.00 -16.40 7.24
CA ASP A 242 -12.79 -15.55 7.39
C ASP A 242 -11.74 -16.26 8.25
N ALA A 243 -10.68 -16.78 7.61
CA ALA A 243 -9.62 -17.52 8.28
C ALA A 243 -8.77 -16.61 9.18
N ASP A 244 -8.43 -15.41 8.71
CA ASP A 244 -7.63 -14.43 9.46
C ASP A 244 -8.33 -14.08 10.77
N ALA A 245 -9.63 -13.82 10.74
CA ALA A 245 -10.40 -13.50 11.95
C ALA A 245 -10.45 -14.66 12.95
N ARG A 246 -10.46 -15.92 12.46
CA ARG A 246 -10.38 -17.10 13.35
C ARG A 246 -9.02 -17.24 13.99
N GLU A 247 -7.94 -16.98 13.25
CA GLU A 247 -6.58 -17.00 13.82
C GLU A 247 -6.40 -15.90 14.88
N ILE A 248 -6.89 -14.68 14.60
CA ILE A 248 -6.87 -13.59 15.58
C ILE A 248 -7.66 -13.98 16.83
N LEU A 249 -8.85 -14.56 16.67
CA LEU A 249 -9.66 -15.01 17.81
C LEU A 249 -8.94 -16.09 18.62
N ALA A 250 -8.43 -17.14 17.98
CA ALA A 250 -7.74 -18.25 18.66
C ALA A 250 -6.52 -17.78 19.45
N ALA A 251 -5.72 -16.86 18.90
CA ALA A 251 -4.58 -16.27 19.60
C ALA A 251 -5.00 -15.43 20.83
N ASN A 252 -6.28 -15.05 20.91
CA ASN A 252 -6.83 -14.16 21.94
C ASN A 252 -7.86 -14.82 22.88
N ASP A 253 -8.17 -16.10 22.71
CA ASP A 253 -9.13 -16.85 23.54
C ASP A 253 -8.46 -17.66 24.66
N GLU A 254 -7.12 -17.80 24.65
CA GLU A 254 -6.36 -18.70 25.56
C GLU A 254 -5.92 -18.11 26.93
N GLU A 255 -6.57 -17.06 27.46
CA GLU A 255 -6.32 -16.55 28.83
C GLU A 255 -7.63 -16.27 29.59
#